data_AF-A0A7R9QZD9-F1
#
_entry.id   AF-A0A7R9QZD9-F1
#
_cell.length_a   1.000
_cell.length_b   1.000
_cell.length_c   1.000
_cell.angle_alpha   90.00
_cell.angle_beta   90.00
_cell.angle_gamma   90.00
#
_symmetry.space_group_name_H-M   'P 1'
#
loop_
_entity.id
_entity.type
_entity.pdbx_description
1 polymer ?
#
loop_
_entity_poly.entity_id
_entity_poly.type
_entity_poly.pdbx_seq_one_letter_code
_entity_poly.pdbx_strand_id
1 'polypeptide(L)'
;DSNLKITFHNYDIGFHRSTAQNNGHTVRVFLRPNPKNQEMPYISGEAVNNKVYILDSFHFHWGFDEFQGSEHSVNNVFRSAELHLVHWNSIYDNMTNAIEKEDGLVVVTVFVESKLITDFGVIHVKSHNPVMRAIIDVLPQIHEFGSNVHLKVPIHLRDLLPKDKDLFYKYMGSLTTPPCSESAEFIIFVDPIYITSSQVPLYSSYLSHNSR
;
A
#
# COMPACT_ATOMS: atom_id res chain seq x y z
N ASP A 1 0.61 20.56 -16.84
CA ASP A 1 1.99 20.62 -16.34
C ASP A 1 2.10 21.51 -15.12
N SER A 2 1.63 21.01 -13.97
CA SER A 2 2.12 21.43 -12.66
C SER A 2 2.96 20.26 -12.15
N ASN A 3 4.25 20.46 -11.89
CA ASN A 3 5.10 19.46 -11.25
C ASN A 3 4.74 19.38 -9.76
N LEU A 4 3.52 18.91 -9.46
CA LEU A 4 3.05 18.75 -8.10
C LEU A 4 3.97 17.79 -7.37
N LYS A 5 4.51 18.21 -6.23
CA LYS A 5 5.36 17.35 -5.40
C LYS A 5 4.60 16.81 -4.19
N ILE A 6 4.72 15.50 -3.98
CA ILE A 6 4.36 14.83 -2.74
C ILE A 6 5.62 14.56 -1.91
N THR A 7 5.54 14.82 -0.62
CA THR A 7 6.62 14.58 0.35
C THR A 7 6.19 13.51 1.34
N PHE A 8 7.06 12.53 1.54
CA PHE A 8 6.85 11.42 2.46
C PHE A 8 7.71 11.61 3.71
N HIS A 9 7.07 11.64 4.87
CA HIS A 9 7.74 11.88 6.15
C HIS A 9 7.72 10.62 7.00
N ASN A 10 8.85 10.31 7.63
CA ASN A 10 9.06 9.12 8.47
C ASN A 10 8.92 7.77 7.73
N TYR A 11 8.90 7.76 6.39
CA TYR A 11 8.82 6.54 5.58
C TYR A 11 10.12 5.72 5.59
N ASP A 12 11.23 6.34 5.93
CA ASP A 12 12.56 5.75 6.06
C ASP A 12 12.84 5.17 7.47
N ILE A 13 11.93 5.38 8.42
CA ILE A 13 12.00 4.83 9.77
C ILE A 13 11.45 3.40 9.80
N GLY A 14 12.08 2.53 10.57
CA GLY A 14 11.62 1.15 10.80
C GLY A 14 10.56 1.07 11.90
N PHE A 15 9.34 0.67 11.53
CA PHE A 15 8.23 0.49 12.48
C PHE A 15 8.18 -0.94 13.01
N HIS A 16 8.39 -1.08 14.33
CA HIS A 16 8.42 -2.37 15.01
C HIS A 16 7.05 -2.79 15.53
N ARG A 17 6.82 -4.12 15.62
CA ARG A 17 5.57 -4.71 16.12
C ARG A 17 4.31 -4.19 15.41
N SER A 18 4.44 -3.89 14.11
CA SER A 18 3.30 -3.68 13.20
C SER A 18 2.42 -4.92 13.17
N THR A 19 1.12 -4.75 12.96
CA THR A 19 0.14 -5.83 12.96
C THR A 19 -0.32 -6.09 11.54
N ALA A 20 -0.19 -7.32 11.07
CA ALA A 20 -0.87 -7.79 9.87
C ALA A 20 -2.18 -8.46 10.29
N GLN A 21 -3.28 -8.11 9.63
CA GLN A 21 -4.62 -8.63 9.91
C GLN A 21 -5.27 -9.09 8.62
N ASN A 22 -5.86 -10.28 8.65
CA ASN A 22 -6.81 -10.71 7.64
C ASN A 22 -8.20 -10.18 8.00
N ASN A 23 -8.75 -9.28 7.18
CA ASN A 23 -10.08 -8.72 7.40
C ASN A 23 -11.17 -9.40 6.56
N GLY A 24 -10.88 -10.57 5.97
CA GLY A 24 -11.77 -11.29 5.05
C GLY A 24 -11.65 -10.87 3.59
N HIS A 25 -10.99 -9.75 3.31
CA HIS A 25 -10.90 -9.15 1.99
C HIS A 25 -9.46 -8.92 1.53
N THR A 26 -8.53 -8.66 2.46
CA THR A 26 -7.12 -8.42 2.18
C THR A 26 -6.28 -8.64 3.45
N VAL A 27 -4.95 -8.58 3.31
CA VAL A 27 -4.06 -8.32 4.46
C VAL A 27 -3.93 -6.83 4.65
N ARG A 28 -4.49 -6.33 5.75
CA ARG A 28 -4.29 -4.96 6.19
C ARG A 28 -3.16 -4.90 7.21
N VAL A 29 -2.23 -3.99 7.03
CA VAL A 29 -1.10 -3.77 7.93
C VAL A 29 -1.25 -2.44 8.64
N PHE A 30 -1.23 -2.50 9.96
CA PHE A 30 -1.23 -1.34 10.85
C PHE A 30 0.15 -1.14 11.45
N LEU A 31 0.68 0.07 11.33
CA LEU A 31 1.92 0.44 12.01
C LEU A 31 1.63 0.85 13.45
N ARG A 32 2.60 0.64 14.34
CA ARG A 32 2.57 1.24 15.67
C ARG A 32 3.38 2.54 15.67
N PRO A 33 2.93 3.58 16.38
CA PRO A 33 3.71 4.81 16.54
C PRO A 33 5.12 4.50 17.04
N ASN A 34 6.10 5.29 16.60
CA ASN A 34 7.45 5.17 17.11
C ASN A 34 7.43 5.36 18.64
N PRO A 35 7.95 4.40 19.43
CA PRO A 35 7.81 4.44 20.88
C PRO A 35 8.51 5.64 21.54
N LYS A 36 9.50 6.26 20.86
CA LYS A 36 10.28 7.38 21.41
C LYS A 36 9.57 8.72 21.28
N ASN A 37 8.97 9.01 20.13
CA ASN A 37 8.37 10.31 19.81
C ASN A 37 6.88 10.24 19.45
N GLN A 38 6.29 9.03 19.45
CA GLN A 38 4.90 8.77 19.08
C GLN A 38 4.54 9.18 17.64
N GLU A 39 5.54 9.38 16.78
CA GLU A 39 5.30 9.81 15.41
C GLU A 39 4.82 8.65 14.53
N MET A 40 3.87 8.97 13.66
CA MET A 40 3.37 8.14 12.57
C MET A 40 3.90 8.67 11.22
N PRO A 41 3.97 7.82 10.18
CA PRO A 41 4.20 8.28 8.82
C PRO A 41 3.10 9.20 8.34
N TYR A 42 3.46 10.20 7.55
CA TYR A 42 2.50 11.12 6.94
C TYR A 42 3.00 11.63 5.60
N ILE A 43 2.08 12.16 4.80
CA ILE A 43 2.37 12.81 3.53
C ILE A 43 1.95 14.29 3.58
N SER A 44 2.65 15.10 2.80
CA SER A 44 2.32 16.51 2.58
C SER A 44 2.82 17.00 1.21
N GLY A 45 2.65 18.28 0.92
CA GLY A 45 3.16 18.92 -0.29
C GLY A 45 2.07 19.38 -1.25
N GLU A 46 2.48 19.97 -2.37
CA GLU A 46 1.59 20.59 -3.36
C GLU A 46 0.60 19.59 -3.94
N ALA A 47 1.02 18.33 -4.09
CA ALA A 47 0.18 17.25 -4.58
C ALA A 47 -1.05 16.99 -3.69
N VAL A 48 -1.03 17.39 -2.42
CA VAL A 48 -2.15 17.26 -1.47
C VAL A 48 -2.54 18.63 -0.89
N ASN A 49 -2.41 19.69 -1.70
CA ASN A 49 -2.78 21.06 -1.34
C ASN A 49 -2.08 21.59 -0.08
N ASN A 50 -0.84 21.16 0.16
CA ASN A 50 -0.03 21.47 1.34
C ASN A 50 -0.65 21.07 2.69
N LYS A 51 -1.67 20.20 2.68
CA LYS A 51 -2.23 19.61 3.90
C LYS A 51 -1.35 18.46 4.39
N VAL A 52 -1.63 18.00 5.61
CA VAL A 52 -0.95 16.86 6.24
C VAL A 52 -1.93 15.70 6.34
N TYR A 53 -1.55 14.55 5.79
CA TYR A 53 -2.33 13.33 5.86
C TYR A 53 -1.53 12.23 6.55
N ILE A 54 -2.03 11.70 7.66
CA ILE A 54 -1.35 10.71 8.49
C ILE A 54 -1.74 9.31 8.02
N LEU A 55 -0.78 8.40 7.91
CA LEU A 55 -1.03 7.03 7.52
C LEU A 55 -1.86 6.30 8.59
N ASP A 56 -2.96 5.70 8.18
CA ASP A 56 -3.75 4.78 9.00
C ASP A 56 -3.26 3.33 8.85
N SER A 57 -3.15 2.88 7.60
CA SER A 57 -2.82 1.49 7.26
C SER A 57 -2.38 1.37 5.80
N PHE A 58 -1.85 0.21 5.44
CA PHE A 58 -1.74 -0.17 4.03
C PHE A 58 -2.25 -1.59 3.79
N HIS A 59 -2.63 -1.89 2.56
CA HIS A 59 -3.12 -3.20 2.13
C HIS A 59 -2.86 -3.41 0.64
N PHE A 60 -3.03 -4.64 0.17
CA PHE A 60 -2.78 -5.00 -1.22
C PHE A 60 -4.01 -5.63 -1.85
N HIS A 61 -4.15 -5.41 -3.14
CA HIS A 61 -5.06 -6.13 -4.02
C HIS A 61 -4.21 -6.97 -4.96
N TRP A 62 -4.58 -8.23 -5.17
CA TRP A 62 -3.92 -9.13 -6.11
C TRP A 62 -4.95 -9.86 -6.97
N GLY A 63 -4.47 -10.38 -8.09
CA GLY A 63 -5.26 -11.13 -9.04
C GLY A 63 -5.25 -12.62 -8.75
N PHE A 64 -6.06 -13.35 -9.50
CA PHE A 64 -5.93 -14.80 -9.59
C PHE A 64 -4.69 -15.23 -10.38
N ASP A 65 -4.22 -14.37 -11.30
CA ASP A 65 -3.00 -14.56 -12.08
C ASP A 65 -2.06 -13.35 -11.96
N GLU A 66 -0.85 -13.49 -12.51
CA GLU A 66 0.20 -12.47 -12.45
C GLU A 66 -0.02 -11.27 -13.40
N PHE A 67 -1.07 -11.28 -14.21
CA PHE A 67 -1.31 -10.30 -15.27
C PHE A 67 -2.49 -9.37 -14.97
N GLN A 68 -3.41 -9.78 -14.09
CA GLN A 68 -4.62 -9.03 -13.77
C GLN A 68 -4.89 -9.00 -12.27
N GLY A 69 -4.06 -8.28 -11.51
CA GLY A 69 -4.25 -8.09 -10.07
C GLY A 69 -4.48 -6.67 -9.57
N SER A 70 -4.11 -5.64 -10.31
CA SER A 70 -4.37 -4.25 -9.94
C SER A 70 -5.84 -3.85 -10.11
N GLU A 71 -6.37 -2.95 -9.28
CA GLU A 71 -7.72 -2.40 -9.47
C GLU A 71 -7.72 -1.37 -10.61
N HIS A 72 -6.72 -0.50 -10.60
CA HIS A 72 -6.48 0.47 -11.65
C HIS A 72 -5.76 -0.14 -12.85
N SER A 73 -5.91 0.50 -14.01
CA SER A 73 -5.14 0.22 -15.21
C SER A 73 -4.64 1.53 -15.83
N VAL A 74 -3.48 1.46 -16.49
CA VAL A 74 -2.96 2.57 -17.30
C VAL A 74 -2.97 2.10 -18.75
N ASN A 75 -3.67 2.85 -19.62
CA ASN A 75 -3.88 2.48 -21.02
C ASN A 75 -4.45 1.06 -21.20
N ASN A 76 -5.41 0.67 -20.33
CA ASN A 76 -6.04 -0.66 -20.27
C ASN A 76 -5.07 -1.81 -19.93
N VAL A 77 -3.88 -1.51 -19.41
CA VAL A 77 -2.93 -2.52 -18.96
C VAL A 77 -2.96 -2.60 -17.43
N PHE A 78 -3.42 -3.73 -16.92
CA PHE A 78 -3.36 -4.07 -15.50
C PHE A 78 -1.95 -4.51 -15.08
N ARG A 79 -1.71 -4.63 -13.77
CA ARG A 79 -0.46 -5.10 -13.16
C ARG A 79 -0.74 -6.28 -12.24
N SER A 80 0.32 -6.95 -11.79
CA SER A 80 0.23 -8.19 -11.00
C SER A 80 -0.48 -8.01 -9.65
N ALA A 81 -0.35 -6.83 -9.05
CA ALA A 81 -1.04 -6.43 -7.85
C ALA A 81 -1.06 -4.89 -7.73
N GLU A 82 -1.75 -4.38 -6.73
CA GLU A 82 -1.84 -2.96 -6.39
C GLU A 82 -1.78 -2.78 -4.88
N LEU A 83 -1.00 -1.81 -4.44
CA LEU A 83 -0.84 -1.45 -3.03
C LEU A 83 -1.57 -0.14 -2.77
N HIS A 84 -2.34 -0.12 -1.69
CA HIS A 84 -2.96 1.08 -1.15
C HIS A 84 -2.36 1.46 0.20
N LEU A 85 -1.79 2.66 0.29
CA LEU A 85 -1.45 3.32 1.56
C LEU A 85 -2.52 4.37 1.87
N VAL A 86 -3.33 4.10 2.88
CA VAL A 86 -4.49 4.93 3.25
C VAL A 86 -4.09 5.95 4.29
N HIS A 87 -4.29 7.22 3.98
CA HIS A 87 -4.01 8.34 4.87
C HIS A 87 -5.26 9.14 5.16
N TRP A 88 -5.33 9.74 6.34
CA TRP A 88 -6.43 10.61 6.76
C TRP A 88 -5.91 12.02 7.08
N ASN A 89 -6.74 13.01 6.78
CA ASN A 89 -6.41 14.42 6.96
C ASN A 89 -6.30 14.78 8.45
N SER A 90 -5.14 15.28 8.86
CA SER A 90 -4.80 15.46 10.28
C SER A 90 -5.72 16.44 11.03
N ILE A 91 -6.53 17.22 10.31
CA ILE A 91 -7.48 18.18 10.91
C ILE A 91 -8.69 17.50 11.56
N TYR A 92 -8.94 16.21 11.32
CA TYR A 92 -10.12 15.48 11.78
C TYR A 92 -9.90 14.58 13.00
N ASP A 93 -8.79 14.73 13.71
CA ASP A 93 -8.36 13.94 14.89
C ASP A 93 -8.07 12.45 14.65
N ASN A 94 -8.86 11.77 13.81
CA ASN A 94 -8.69 10.36 13.48
C ASN A 94 -9.40 9.97 12.15
N MET A 95 -9.06 8.77 11.66
CA MET A 95 -9.63 8.16 10.45
C MET A 95 -11.17 8.09 10.47
N THR A 96 -11.78 7.73 11.61
CA THR A 96 -13.25 7.57 11.73
C THR A 96 -13.99 8.87 11.47
N ASN A 97 -13.44 9.99 11.92
CA ASN A 97 -14.02 11.31 11.67
C ASN A 97 -13.73 11.82 10.25
N ALA A 98 -12.58 11.43 9.69
CA ALA A 98 -12.13 11.87 8.37
C ALA A 98 -12.89 11.18 7.22
N ILE A 99 -13.25 9.90 7.36
CA ILE A 99 -13.82 9.09 6.27
C ILE A 99 -15.12 9.65 5.64
N GLU A 100 -15.85 10.47 6.38
CA GLU A 100 -17.09 11.11 5.91
C GLU A 100 -16.88 12.52 5.34
N LYS A 101 -15.62 12.97 5.20
CA LYS A 101 -15.27 14.32 4.74
C LYS A 101 -14.73 14.28 3.32
N GLU A 102 -15.10 15.26 2.51
CA GLU A 102 -14.71 15.34 1.09
C GLU A 102 -13.19 15.33 0.88
N ASP A 103 -12.44 16.02 1.75
CA ASP A 103 -10.97 16.04 1.76
C ASP A 103 -10.38 15.14 2.87
N GLY A 104 -11.17 14.17 3.31
CA GLY A 104 -10.89 13.34 4.46
C GLY A 104 -9.73 12.39 4.26
N LEU A 105 -9.62 11.78 3.08
CA LEU A 105 -8.67 10.73 2.80
C LEU A 105 -7.82 11.01 1.56
N VAL A 106 -6.58 10.54 1.64
CA VAL A 106 -5.70 10.38 0.47
C VAL A 106 -5.22 8.93 0.43
N VAL A 107 -5.41 8.28 -0.71
CA VAL A 107 -4.91 6.94 -0.96
C VAL A 107 -3.74 7.05 -1.92
N VAL A 108 -2.54 6.71 -1.43
CA VAL A 108 -1.37 6.54 -2.30
C VAL A 108 -1.39 5.12 -2.85
N THR A 109 -1.48 5.03 -4.16
CA THR A 109 -1.59 3.78 -4.90
C THR A 109 -0.28 3.49 -5.64
N VAL A 110 0.22 2.28 -5.46
CA VAL A 110 1.47 1.82 -6.08
C VAL A 110 1.19 0.52 -6.82
N PHE A 111 1.46 0.50 -8.12
CA PHE A 111 1.40 -0.74 -8.89
C PHE A 111 2.50 -1.72 -8.45
N VAL A 112 2.18 -3.01 -8.47
CA VAL A 112 3.12 -4.09 -8.17
C VAL A 112 3.25 -4.98 -9.40
N GLU A 113 4.47 -5.18 -9.87
CA GLU A 113 4.78 -5.98 -11.06
C GLU A 113 5.67 -7.18 -10.70
N SER A 114 5.29 -8.37 -11.16
CA SER A 114 6.12 -9.57 -11.01
C SER A 114 7.26 -9.57 -12.03
N LYS A 115 8.45 -9.98 -11.59
CA LYS A 115 9.58 -10.26 -12.47
C LYS A 115 10.08 -11.68 -12.28
N LEU A 116 10.33 -12.36 -13.38
CA LEU A 116 10.97 -13.69 -13.39
C LEU A 116 12.43 -13.55 -12.94
N ILE A 117 12.87 -14.44 -12.05
CA ILE A 117 14.28 -14.66 -11.75
C ILE A 117 14.80 -15.63 -12.82
N THR A 118 15.85 -15.25 -13.56
CA THR A 118 16.52 -16.17 -14.50
C THR A 118 18.00 -16.31 -14.14
N ASP A 119 18.49 -17.55 -14.17
CA ASP A 119 19.87 -17.92 -13.81
C ASP A 119 20.94 -17.34 -14.77
N PHE A 120 20.52 -16.76 -15.90
CA PHE A 120 21.40 -16.20 -16.94
C PHE A 120 21.61 -14.67 -16.86
N GLY A 121 21.44 -14.08 -15.67
CA GLY A 121 22.12 -12.83 -15.33
C GLY A 121 21.52 -11.51 -15.81
N VAL A 122 20.26 -11.45 -16.29
CA VAL A 122 19.68 -10.16 -16.73
C VAL A 122 18.69 -9.54 -15.74
N ILE A 123 18.02 -10.31 -14.89
CA ILE A 123 17.25 -9.75 -13.78
C ILE A 123 17.50 -10.55 -12.52
N HIS A 124 18.61 -10.24 -11.86
CA HIS A 124 18.64 -10.40 -10.41
C HIS A 124 17.55 -9.50 -9.83
N VAL A 125 16.36 -10.05 -9.55
CA VAL A 125 15.48 -9.50 -8.51
C VAL A 125 16.20 -9.76 -7.18
N LYS A 126 17.34 -9.08 -6.99
CA LYS A 126 18.27 -9.28 -5.86
C LYS A 126 17.69 -8.75 -4.55
N SER A 127 16.56 -8.05 -4.62
CA SER A 127 15.79 -7.65 -3.47
C SER A 127 14.36 -8.13 -3.66
N HIS A 128 14.03 -9.25 -3.02
CA HIS A 128 12.66 -9.44 -2.56
C HIS A 128 12.27 -8.16 -1.83
N ASN A 129 11.14 -7.54 -2.18
CA ASN A 129 10.64 -6.42 -1.40
C ASN A 129 10.51 -6.91 0.06
N PRO A 130 11.28 -6.34 1.01
CA PRO A 130 11.40 -6.92 2.35
C PRO A 130 10.08 -6.85 3.12
N VAL A 131 9.27 -5.82 2.88
CA VAL A 131 7.94 -5.67 3.49
C VAL A 131 6.99 -6.73 2.95
N MET A 132 6.98 -6.93 1.63
CA MET A 132 6.19 -8.00 1.01
C MET A 132 6.58 -9.37 1.55
N ARG A 133 7.88 -9.65 1.66
CA ARG A 133 8.38 -10.90 2.25
C ARG A 133 7.93 -11.07 3.70
N ALA A 134 8.02 -10.02 4.51
CA ALA A 134 7.60 -10.04 5.90
C ALA A 134 6.11 -10.40 6.06
N ILE A 135 5.26 -9.94 5.14
CA ILE A 135 3.83 -10.26 5.12
C ILE A 135 3.63 -11.74 4.75
N ILE A 136 4.28 -12.22 3.68
CA ILE A 136 4.20 -13.63 3.26
C ILE A 136 4.55 -14.57 4.40
N ASP A 137 5.63 -14.28 5.14
CA ASP A 137 6.12 -15.11 6.24
C ASP A 137 5.10 -15.26 7.39
N VAL A 138 4.08 -14.39 7.46
CA VAL A 138 3.04 -14.44 8.47
C VAL A 138 1.66 -14.87 7.95
N LEU A 139 1.45 -14.96 6.63
CA LEU A 139 0.18 -15.40 6.03
C LEU A 139 -0.36 -16.72 6.63
N PRO A 140 0.46 -17.76 6.89
CA PRO A 140 -0.05 -19.02 7.47
C PRO A 140 -0.67 -18.85 8.87
N GLN A 141 -0.32 -17.77 9.59
CA GLN A 141 -0.83 -17.48 10.93
C GLN A 141 -2.12 -16.65 10.90
N ILE A 142 -2.45 -16.04 9.76
CA ILE A 142 -3.63 -15.17 9.62
C ILE A 142 -4.64 -15.70 8.59
N HIS A 143 -4.79 -17.03 8.50
CA HIS A 143 -5.69 -17.64 7.53
C HIS A 143 -7.18 -17.42 7.85
N GLU A 144 -7.55 -17.26 9.13
CA GLU A 144 -8.94 -17.07 9.54
C GLU A 144 -9.36 -15.60 9.45
N PHE A 145 -10.64 -15.38 9.15
CA PHE A 145 -11.24 -14.04 9.21
C PHE A 145 -11.01 -13.38 10.58
N GLY A 146 -10.54 -12.13 10.58
CA GLY A 146 -10.30 -11.33 11.78
C GLY A 146 -9.01 -11.67 12.53
N SER A 147 -8.33 -12.76 12.17
CA SER A 147 -7.05 -13.13 12.77
C SER A 147 -5.97 -12.09 12.45
N ASN A 148 -5.06 -11.91 13.40
CA ASN A 148 -3.97 -10.95 13.27
C ASN A 148 -2.71 -11.45 13.97
N VAL A 149 -1.58 -10.91 13.53
CA VAL A 149 -0.26 -11.28 14.04
C VAL A 149 0.69 -10.10 13.93
N HIS A 150 1.67 -10.01 14.84
CA HIS A 150 2.73 -9.02 14.73
C HIS A 150 3.77 -9.45 13.70
N LEU A 151 4.15 -8.52 12.82
CA LEU A 151 5.26 -8.68 11.90
C LEU A 151 6.57 -8.81 12.69
N LYS A 152 7.40 -9.77 12.27
CA LYS A 152 8.63 -10.17 12.96
C LYS A 152 9.81 -9.23 12.70
N VAL A 153 9.70 -8.38 11.69
CA VAL A 153 10.74 -7.45 11.27
C VAL A 153 10.20 -6.01 11.24
N PRO A 154 11.08 -5.00 11.35
CA PRO A 154 10.67 -3.62 11.21
C PRO A 154 10.20 -3.32 9.78
N ILE A 155 9.13 -2.55 9.64
CA ILE A 155 8.57 -2.16 8.35
C ILE A 155 9.07 -0.77 7.98
N HIS A 156 9.73 -0.64 6.83
CA HIS A 156 10.14 0.64 6.26
C HIS A 156 9.25 0.92 5.05
N LEU A 157 8.41 1.96 5.13
CA LEU A 157 7.45 2.24 4.06
C LEU A 157 8.11 2.74 2.77
N ARG A 158 9.32 3.28 2.83
CA ARG A 158 10.09 3.62 1.63
C ARG A 158 10.26 2.42 0.68
N ASP A 159 10.28 1.21 1.22
CA ASP A 159 10.43 -0.02 0.42
C ASP A 159 9.14 -0.35 -0.33
N LEU A 160 8.02 0.29 0.02
CA LEU A 160 6.74 0.19 -0.66
C LEU A 160 6.49 1.31 -1.67
N LEU A 161 7.43 2.25 -1.83
CA LEU A 161 7.34 3.34 -2.78
C LEU A 161 8.17 3.04 -4.03
N PRO A 162 7.75 3.54 -5.20
CA PRO A 162 8.54 3.44 -6.41
C PRO A 162 9.81 4.29 -6.34
N LYS A 163 10.74 3.97 -7.24
CA LYS A 163 12.00 4.73 -7.35
C LYS A 163 11.70 6.12 -7.88
N ASP A 164 10.97 6.19 -8.99
CA ASP A 164 10.47 7.45 -9.53
C ASP A 164 9.13 7.81 -8.85
N LYS A 165 9.06 9.02 -8.29
CA LYS A 165 7.87 9.58 -7.64
C LYS A 165 7.42 10.89 -8.29
N ASP A 166 8.07 11.29 -9.38
CA ASP A 166 7.76 12.55 -10.06
C ASP A 166 6.58 12.37 -11.04
N LEU A 167 6.32 11.14 -11.49
CA LEU A 167 5.21 10.81 -12.37
C LEU A 167 4.10 10.03 -11.66
N PHE A 168 2.96 10.69 -11.46
CA PHE A 168 1.75 10.08 -10.92
C PHE A 168 0.50 10.71 -11.54
N TYR A 169 -0.60 9.97 -11.51
CA TYR A 169 -1.94 10.50 -11.76
C TYR A 169 -2.60 10.86 -10.45
N LYS A 170 -3.46 11.88 -10.50
CA LYS A 170 -4.22 12.34 -9.34
C LYS A 170 -5.67 12.58 -9.73
N TYR A 171 -6.62 12.03 -8.96
CA TYR A 171 -8.04 12.33 -9.15
C TYR A 171 -8.84 12.08 -7.85
N MET A 172 -10.01 12.72 -7.75
CA MET A 172 -10.97 12.47 -6.67
C MET A 172 -11.83 11.25 -7.01
N GLY A 173 -11.95 10.30 -6.09
CA GLY A 173 -12.73 9.09 -6.27
C GLY A 173 -13.47 8.67 -4.99
N SER A 174 -14.05 7.47 -5.04
CA SER A 174 -14.64 6.81 -3.88
C SER A 174 -13.68 5.81 -3.27
N LEU A 175 -13.89 5.45 -2.01
CA LEU A 175 -13.30 4.22 -1.47
C LEU A 175 -13.65 3.02 -2.36
N THR A 176 -12.69 2.11 -2.59
CA THR A 176 -12.91 0.88 -3.39
C THR A 176 -13.60 -0.23 -2.59
N THR A 177 -13.92 0.04 -1.32
CA THR A 177 -14.71 -0.83 -0.44
C THR A 177 -15.79 -0.03 0.30
N PRO A 178 -16.93 -0.64 0.68
CA PRO A 178 -17.99 0.02 1.47
C PRO A 178 -17.44 0.79 2.68
N PRO A 179 -17.94 2.01 2.98
CA PRO A 179 -19.18 2.61 2.46
C PRO A 179 -19.08 3.28 1.07
N CYS A 180 -17.96 3.12 0.34
CA CYS A 180 -17.77 3.72 -0.98
C CYS A 180 -17.94 5.25 -0.98
N SER A 181 -17.64 5.90 0.15
CA SER A 181 -17.72 7.36 0.28
C SER A 181 -16.82 8.04 -0.75
N GLU A 182 -17.34 9.08 -1.42
CA GLU A 182 -16.59 9.99 -2.30
C GLU A 182 -15.69 10.95 -1.49
N SER A 183 -14.82 10.39 -0.65
CA SER A 183 -13.98 11.12 0.31
C SER A 183 -12.49 10.85 0.12
N ALA A 184 -12.11 10.20 -0.99
CA ALA A 184 -10.75 9.74 -1.23
C ALA A 184 -10.14 10.40 -2.47
N GLU A 185 -9.05 11.13 -2.25
CA GLU A 185 -8.17 11.58 -3.31
C GLU A 185 -7.13 10.48 -3.61
N PHE A 186 -7.09 9.98 -4.85
CA PHE A 186 -6.13 8.97 -5.27
C PHE A 186 -4.89 9.62 -5.87
N ILE A 187 -3.72 9.13 -5.46
CA ILE A 187 -2.41 9.44 -6.05
C ILE A 187 -1.83 8.12 -6.54
N ILE A 188 -1.84 7.91 -7.85
CA ILE A 188 -1.41 6.65 -8.48
C ILE A 188 -0.06 6.85 -9.14
N PHE A 189 0.99 6.24 -8.58
CA PHE A 189 2.31 6.26 -9.21
C PHE A 189 2.36 5.39 -10.46
N VAL A 190 3.04 5.89 -11.50
CA VAL A 190 3.20 5.18 -12.77
C VAL A 190 4.31 4.13 -12.71
N ASP A 191 5.43 4.43 -12.03
CA ASP A 191 6.51 3.46 -11.80
C ASP A 191 6.04 2.43 -10.75
N PRO A 192 6.15 1.11 -11.03
CA PRO A 192 5.73 0.08 -10.09
C PRO A 192 6.84 -0.28 -9.09
N ILE A 193 6.47 -0.94 -8.00
CA ILE A 193 7.40 -1.76 -7.22
C ILE A 193 7.42 -3.19 -7.75
N TYR A 194 8.51 -3.90 -7.49
CA TYR A 194 8.72 -5.25 -8.05
C TYR A 194 8.69 -6.31 -6.97
N ILE A 195 8.06 -7.44 -7.31
CA ILE A 195 8.11 -8.70 -6.55
C ILE A 195 8.57 -9.82 -7.46
N THR A 196 8.95 -10.96 -6.88
CA THR A 196 9.29 -12.14 -7.69
C THR A 196 8.00 -12.83 -8.14
N SER A 197 7.98 -13.43 -9.34
CA SER A 197 6.81 -14.19 -9.80
C SER A 197 6.44 -15.33 -8.85
N SER A 198 7.40 -15.88 -8.10
CA SER A 198 7.15 -16.89 -7.06
C SER A 198 6.39 -16.37 -5.83
N GLN A 199 6.35 -15.05 -5.60
CA GLN A 199 5.62 -14.46 -4.48
C GLN A 199 4.13 -14.25 -4.80
N VAL A 200 3.76 -14.02 -6.06
CA VAL A 200 2.36 -13.73 -6.45
C VAL A 200 1.39 -14.82 -5.99
N PRO A 201 1.63 -16.14 -6.24
CA PRO A 201 0.69 -17.18 -5.87
C PRO A 201 0.53 -17.35 -4.35
N LEU A 202 1.50 -16.89 -3.56
CA LEU A 202 1.44 -17.01 -2.09
C LEU A 202 0.39 -16.05 -1.51
N TYR A 203 0.13 -14.91 -2.15
CA TYR A 203 -0.93 -14.01 -1.67
C TYR A 203 -2.31 -14.56 -2.01
N SER A 204 -2.49 -15.05 -3.24
CA SER A 204 -3.78 -15.60 -3.68
C SER A 204 -4.14 -16.93 -3.03
N SER A 205 -3.17 -17.74 -2.57
CA SER A 205 -3.44 -19.03 -1.92
C SER A 205 -4.03 -18.93 -0.52
N TYR A 206 -3.74 -17.86 0.23
CA TYR A 206 -4.19 -17.72 1.62
C TYR A 206 -5.46 -16.88 1.78
N LEU A 207 -5.83 -16.11 0.76
CA LEU A 207 -6.91 -15.14 0.82
C LEU A 207 -7.76 -15.27 -0.46
N SER A 208 -8.76 -16.15 -0.37
CA SER A 208 -9.62 -16.54 -1.49
C SER A 208 -10.62 -15.48 -1.93
N HIS A 209 -10.84 -14.45 -1.10
CA HIS A 209 -11.75 -13.35 -1.38
C HIS A 209 -10.94 -12.05 -1.33
N ASN A 210 -10.59 -11.51 -2.50
CA ASN A 210 -10.05 -10.17 -2.62
C ASN A 210 -11.21 -9.23 -2.95
N SER A 211 -11.44 -8.20 -2.12
CA SER A 211 -12.34 -7.12 -2.53
C SER A 211 -11.65 -6.30 -3.61
N ARG A 212 -12.30 -6.25 -4.77
CA ARG A 212 -11.85 -5.63 -6.00
C ARG A 212 -13.02 -4.95 -6.68
#